data_AF-A0A7U9X162-F1
#
_entry.id   AF-A0A7U9X162-F1
#
_cell.length_a   1.000
_cell.length_b   1.000
_cell.length_c   1.000
_cell.angle_alpha   90.00
_cell.angle_beta   90.00
_cell.angle_gamma   90.00
#
_symmetry.space_group_name_H-M   'P 1'
#
loop_
_entity.id
_entity.type
_entity.pdbx_description
1 polymer ?
#
loop_
_entity_poly.entity_id
_entity_poly.type
_entity_poly.pdbx_seq_one_letter_code
_entity_poly.pdbx_strand_id
1 'polypeptide(L)'
;MLSFGDVQLDCNRYELSCGEQTVRLNNKEFQLAELFLQHPHFVFSTNHLMDKIWGQESEADMNVVWTYIGFVRKKLRQIGSCVEIRTVRGAGYSLEA
;
A
#
# COMPACT_ATOMS: atom_id res chain seq x y z
N MET A 1 -8.89 -0.44 -12.78
CA MET A 1 -9.05 -1.38 -11.65
C MET A 1 -7.81 -2.25 -11.63
N LEU A 2 -7.18 -2.39 -10.47
CA LEU A 2 -6.02 -3.26 -10.25
C LEU A 2 -6.43 -4.40 -9.31
N SER A 3 -5.83 -5.58 -9.46
CA SER A 3 -6.17 -6.73 -8.62
C SER A 3 -4.97 -7.61 -8.34
N PHE A 4 -4.90 -8.16 -7.13
CA PHE A 4 -3.90 -9.12 -6.71
C PHE A 4 -4.46 -9.97 -5.56
N GLY A 5 -4.30 -11.30 -5.63
CA GLY A 5 -4.92 -12.21 -4.67
C GLY A 5 -6.44 -12.01 -4.62
N ASP A 6 -6.96 -11.76 -3.41
CA ASP A 6 -8.38 -11.48 -3.13
C ASP A 6 -8.71 -9.98 -3.10
N VAL A 7 -7.73 -9.10 -3.37
CA VAL A 7 -7.88 -7.64 -3.32
C VAL A 7 -8.11 -7.05 -4.69
N GLN A 8 -9.04 -6.09 -4.75
CA GLN A 8 -9.23 -5.21 -5.89
C GLN A 8 -9.11 -3.75 -5.46
N LEU A 9 -8.50 -2.93 -6.31
CA LEU A 9 -8.40 -1.48 -6.14
C LEU A 9 -9.10 -0.77 -7.29
N ASP A 10 -10.10 0.02 -6.94
CA ASP A 10 -10.74 0.98 -7.85
C ASP A 10 -9.97 2.30 -7.82
N CYS A 11 -9.19 2.56 -8.88
CA CYS A 11 -8.39 3.78 -9.03
C CYS A 11 -9.22 5.04 -9.25
N ASN A 12 -10.50 4.96 -9.63
CA ASN A 12 -11.35 6.13 -9.79
C ASN A 12 -12.01 6.52 -8.46
N ARG A 13 -12.27 5.52 -7.61
CA ARG A 13 -12.98 5.70 -6.33
C ARG A 13 -12.07 5.70 -5.11
N TYR A 14 -10.81 5.31 -5.28
CA TYR A 14 -9.80 5.11 -4.23
C TYR A 14 -10.32 4.12 -3.19
N GLU A 15 -10.86 2.99 -3.65
CA GLU A 15 -11.51 1.98 -2.81
C GLU A 15 -10.80 0.65 -2.97
N LEU A 16 -10.39 0.05 -1.84
CA LEU A 16 -9.98 -1.35 -1.77
C LEU A 16 -11.18 -2.21 -1.44
N SER A 17 -11.32 -3.33 -2.12
CA SER A 17 -12.35 -4.32 -1.85
C SER A 17 -11.78 -5.74 -1.80
N CYS A 18 -12.43 -6.57 -1.00
CA CYS A 18 -12.18 -8.01 -0.91
C CYS A 18 -13.54 -8.68 -0.64
N GLY A 19 -14.01 -9.49 -1.60
CA GLY A 19 -15.38 -10.00 -1.60
C GLY A 19 -16.42 -8.87 -1.54
N GLU A 20 -17.28 -8.89 -0.52
CA GLU A 20 -18.32 -7.88 -0.29
C GLU A 20 -17.85 -6.69 0.56
N GLN A 21 -16.65 -6.76 1.14
CA GLN A 21 -16.13 -5.70 1.99
C GLN A 21 -15.36 -4.68 1.17
N THR A 22 -15.54 -3.39 1.48
CA THR A 22 -14.88 -2.27 0.80
C THR A 22 -14.45 -1.21 1.80
N VAL A 23 -13.30 -0.58 1.56
CA VAL A 23 -12.78 0.53 2.36
C VAL A 23 -12.19 1.61 1.48
N ARG A 24 -12.51 2.88 1.79
CA ARG A 24 -11.91 4.04 1.11
C ARG A 24 -10.51 4.33 1.61
N LEU A 25 -9.65 4.72 0.67
CA LEU A 25 -8.29 5.19 0.89
C LEU A 25 -8.24 6.72 0.78
N ASN A 26 -7.42 7.35 1.61
CA ASN A 26 -6.98 8.71 1.36
C ASN A 26 -5.92 8.72 0.24
N ASN A 27 -5.53 9.91 -0.22
CA ASN A 27 -4.62 10.04 -1.35
C ASN A 27 -3.29 9.29 -1.18
N LYS A 28 -2.65 9.38 -0.01
CA LYS A 28 -1.33 8.74 0.23
C LYS A 28 -1.44 7.22 0.41
N GLU A 29 -2.48 6.75 1.09
CA GLU A 29 -2.78 5.32 1.17
C GLU A 29 -3.09 4.73 -0.21
N PHE A 30 -3.83 5.47 -1.03
CA PHE A 30 -4.15 5.10 -2.41
C PHE A 30 -2.87 4.96 -3.23
N GLN A 31 -2.01 5.98 -3.23
CA GLN A 31 -0.75 5.94 -3.98
C GLN A 31 0.14 4.77 -3.55
N LEU A 32 0.21 4.44 -2.26
CA LEU A 32 0.93 3.26 -1.78
C LEU A 32 0.28 1.96 -2.25
N ALA A 33 -1.03 1.80 -2.03
CA ALA A 33 -1.75 0.60 -2.43
C ALA A 33 -1.65 0.36 -3.94
N GLU A 34 -1.79 1.42 -4.74
CA GLU A 34 -1.62 1.38 -6.19
C GLU A 34 -0.22 0.91 -6.58
N LEU A 35 0.83 1.51 -5.99
CA LEU A 35 2.22 1.12 -6.29
C LEU A 35 2.48 -0.36 -6.00
N PHE A 36 2.02 -0.85 -4.85
CA PHE A 36 2.16 -2.25 -4.45
C PHE A 36 1.36 -3.19 -5.37
N LEU A 37 0.13 -2.81 -5.74
CA LEU A 37 -0.74 -3.62 -6.61
C LEU A 37 -0.27 -3.63 -8.08
N GLN A 38 0.38 -2.57 -8.55
CA GLN A 38 1.02 -2.53 -9.87
C GLN A 38 2.27 -3.40 -9.92
N HIS A 39 2.95 -3.59 -8.79
CA HIS A 39 4.18 -4.37 -8.69
C HIS A 39 4.15 -5.37 -7.52
N PRO A 40 3.30 -6.41 -7.58
CA PRO A 40 3.26 -7.45 -6.56
C PRO A 40 4.61 -8.16 -6.43
N HIS A 41 4.95 -8.62 -5.23
CA HIS A 41 6.24 -9.26 -4.90
C HIS A 41 7.50 -8.39 -5.07
N PHE A 42 7.38 -7.16 -5.58
CA PHE A 42 8.51 -6.25 -5.68
C PHE A 42 8.84 -5.65 -4.31
N VAL A 43 10.13 -5.59 -3.97
CA VAL A 43 10.60 -5.02 -2.71
C VAL A 43 10.92 -3.54 -2.91
N PHE A 44 10.09 -2.68 -2.32
CA PHE A 44 10.32 -1.24 -2.28
C PHE A 44 11.04 -0.84 -0.99
N SER A 45 12.16 -0.15 -1.10
CA SER A 45 12.85 0.42 0.06
C SER A 45 12.07 1.60 0.64
N THR A 46 12.27 1.89 1.93
CA THR A 46 11.64 3.05 2.60
C THR A 46 11.96 4.35 1.85
N ASN A 47 13.20 4.53 1.40
CA ASN A 47 13.61 5.69 0.63
C ASN A 47 12.87 5.76 -0.70
N HIS A 48 12.76 4.65 -1.43
CA HIS A 48 12.02 4.63 -2.69
C HIS A 48 10.54 5.00 -2.49
N LEU A 49 9.90 4.48 -1.44
CA LEU A 49 8.52 4.83 -1.11
C LEU A 49 8.39 6.30 -0.73
N MET A 50 9.33 6.83 0.04
CA MET A 50 9.38 8.25 0.41
C MET A 50 9.45 9.12 -0.85
N ASP A 51 10.42 8.85 -1.70
CA ASP A 51 10.70 9.59 -2.93
C ASP A 51 9.53 9.55 -3.91
N LYS A 52 8.91 8.38 -4.06
CA LYS A 52 7.84 8.16 -5.03
C LYS A 52 6.51 8.76 -4.58
N ILE A 53 6.21 8.71 -3.28
CA ILE A 53 4.89 9.05 -2.75
C ILE A 53 4.88 10.45 -2.14
N TRP A 54 5.92 10.86 -1.41
CA TRP A 54 6.02 12.20 -0.80
C TRP A 54 6.86 13.18 -1.62
N GLY A 55 7.81 12.68 -2.41
CA GLY A 55 8.70 13.50 -3.23
C GLY A 55 10.03 13.82 -2.54
N GLN A 56 11.05 14.04 -3.35
CA GLN A 56 12.44 14.31 -2.90
C GLN A 56 12.58 15.60 -2.06
N GLU A 57 11.70 16.58 -2.31
CA GLU A 57 11.71 17.88 -1.62
C GLU A 57 10.81 17.89 -0.37
N SER A 58 10.28 16.74 0.03
CA SER A 58 9.37 16.68 1.17
C SER A 58 10.14 16.89 2.48
N GLU A 59 9.68 17.82 3.31
CA GLU A 59 10.14 17.98 4.71
C GLU A 59 9.65 16.87 5.63
N ALA A 60 8.88 15.89 5.12
CA ALA A 60 8.38 14.79 5.92
C ALA A 60 9.51 13.83 6.32
N ASP A 61 9.43 13.32 7.54
CA ASP A 61 10.34 12.30 8.05
C ASP A 61 10.01 10.93 7.40
N MET A 62 11.03 10.10 7.13
CA MET A 62 10.89 8.69 6.73
C MET A 62 9.91 7.90 7.60
N ASN A 63 9.73 8.25 8.87
CA ASN A 63 8.74 7.69 9.79
C ASN A 63 7.29 7.76 9.24
N VAL A 64 7.00 8.71 8.35
CA VAL A 64 5.70 8.82 7.69
C VAL A 64 5.40 7.60 6.82
N VAL A 65 6.41 7.03 6.16
CA VAL A 65 6.26 5.83 5.34
C VAL A 65 5.75 4.68 6.20
N TRP A 66 6.37 4.45 7.36
CA TRP A 66 5.99 3.39 8.28
C TRP A 66 4.57 3.56 8.80
N THR A 67 4.18 4.80 9.10
CA THR A 67 2.83 5.16 9.54
C THR A 67 1.81 4.75 8.48
N TYR A 68 2.04 5.13 7.22
CA TYR A 68 1.12 4.84 6.12
C TYR A 68 1.12 3.37 5.70
N ILE A 69 2.25 2.67 5.78
CA ILE A 69 2.30 1.20 5.64
C ILE A 69 1.38 0.55 6.70
N GLY A 70 1.43 1.03 7.94
CA GLY A 70 0.53 0.60 9.00
C GLY A 70 -0.94 0.83 8.68
N PHE A 71 -1.28 1.98 8.12
CA PHE A 71 -2.66 2.29 7.71
C PHE A 71 -3.15 1.37 6.58
N VAL A 72 -2.36 1.16 5.53
CA VAL A 72 -2.73 0.27 4.43
C VAL A 72 -2.88 -1.17 4.92
N ARG A 73 -1.95 -1.68 5.74
CA ARG A 73 -2.09 -3.00 6.38
C ARG A 73 -3.37 -3.14 7.18
N LYS A 74 -3.71 -2.13 8.00
CA LYS A 74 -4.94 -2.12 8.79
C LYS A 74 -6.18 -2.20 7.89
N LYS A 75 -6.17 -1.50 6.76
CA LYS A 75 -7.29 -1.50 5.80
C LYS A 75 -7.42 -2.80 5.03
N LEU A 76 -6.32 -3.41 4.61
CA LEU A 76 -6.32 -4.76 4.02
C LEU A 76 -6.91 -5.80 4.98
N ARG A 77 -6.52 -5.75 6.25
CA ARG A 77 -7.10 -6.62 7.30
C ARG A 77 -8.57 -6.30 7.57
N GLN A 78 -8.97 -5.03 7.51
CA GLN A 78 -10.36 -4.59 7.73
C GLN A 78 -11.32 -5.17 6.68
N ILE A 79 -10.88 -5.31 5.44
CA ILE A 79 -11.67 -5.94 4.36
C ILE A 79 -11.53 -7.47 4.32
N GLY A 80 -10.86 -8.07 5.31
CA GLY A 80 -10.72 -9.52 5.42
C GLY A 80 -9.80 -10.16 4.38
N SER A 81 -8.90 -9.38 3.76
CA SER A 81 -7.99 -9.88 2.74
C SER A 81 -6.85 -10.72 3.34
N CYS A 82 -6.45 -11.77 2.61
CA CYS A 82 -5.24 -12.54 2.88
C CYS A 82 -3.96 -11.83 2.41
N VAL A 83 -4.09 -10.86 1.50
CA VAL A 83 -2.99 -10.05 1.00
C VAL A 83 -2.47 -9.13 2.10
N GLU A 84 -1.16 -9.11 2.26
CA GLU A 84 -0.49 -8.27 3.24
C GLU A 84 0.78 -7.64 2.66
N ILE A 85 1.04 -6.39 3.04
CA ILE A 85 2.35 -5.78 2.83
C ILE A 85 3.32 -6.40 3.84
N ARG A 86 4.29 -7.22 3.44
CA ARG A 86 5.30 -7.81 4.33
C ARG A 86 6.55 -6.96 4.42
N THR A 87 7.19 -6.98 5.58
CA THR A 87 8.50 -6.34 5.79
C THR A 87 9.60 -7.31 5.37
N VAL A 88 10.45 -6.89 4.44
CA VAL A 88 11.68 -7.59 4.05
C VAL A 88 12.83 -6.96 4.83
N ARG A 89 13.36 -7.69 5.81
CA ARG A 89 14.33 -7.18 6.79
C ARG A 89 15.57 -6.61 6.08
N GLY A 90 15.87 -5.34 6.34
CA GLY A 90 17.01 -4.63 5.74
C GLY A 90 16.81 -4.15 4.30
N ALA A 91 15.69 -4.48 3.65
CA ALA A 91 15.44 -4.12 2.25
C ALA A 91 14.23 -3.20 2.09
N GLY A 92 13.11 -3.45 2.78
CA GLY A 92 11.91 -2.63 2.69
C GLY A 92 10.61 -3.41 2.80
N TYR A 93 9.68 -3.20 1.86
CA TYR A 93 8.32 -3.73 1.90
C TYR A 93 7.92 -4.35 0.55
N SER A 94 7.11 -5.40 0.60
CA SER A 94 6.56 -6.08 -0.59
C SER A 94 5.11 -6.47 -0.35
N LEU A 95 4.32 -6.57 -1.41
CA LEU A 95 2.94 -7.08 -1.34
C LEU A 95 2.94 -8.58 -1.61
N GLU A 96 2.35 -9.35 -0.70
CA GLU A 96 2.30 -10.82 -0.76
C GLU A 96 0.88 -11.31 -0.52
N ALA A 97 0.52 -12.45 -1.11
CA ALA A 97 -0.77 -13.14 -0.95
C ALA A 97 -0.61 -14.46 -0.17
#